data_AF-A0A974VUU4-F1
#
_entry.id   AF-A0A974VUU4-F1
#
_cell.length_a   1.000
_cell.length_b   1.000
_cell.length_c   1.000
_cell.angle_alpha   90.00
_cell.angle_beta   90.00
_cell.angle_gamma   90.00
#
_symmetry.space_group_name_H-M   'P 1'
#
loop_
_entity.id
_entity.type
_entity.pdbx_description
1 polymer ?
#
loop_
_entity_poly.entity_id
_entity_poly.type
_entity_poly.pdbx_seq_one_letter_code
_entity_poly.pdbx_strand_id
1 'polypeptide(L)'
;MFNPVYGFTRYLGDPLVPGDDTKNEWHGFYVQDQIALWEQWQLLLGSRFDHAEFETGGGYKGVDEFSPRVGLLYHPVSWLGIYADYVETFNAVNRGTTVSGAIPDPEKSNEYEVGLKGEWLGGKLTASLAYFELTKTNVQTPLPAPFINKVAITGEQRSRGIEIDLRGQLTDYWNLIASYAYTDTEVTKDSAPLDTVIGSSGSGNTGHRFSNVPRNAGSIWTTYDFSALGAQGLSAGAGVYLAGDRAGNIDNSFEMPGYARLDAMLKYQHKIGPSKLTLQFNVENLLDKEYLAASNGFASFIHQTMPGTPRTYLGSVKLEF
;
A
#
# COMPACT_ATOMS: atom_id res chain seq x y z
N MET A 1 10.35 -13.99 27.80
CA MET A 1 11.56 -14.38 27.06
C MET A 1 12.44 -13.14 27.05
N PHE A 2 13.46 -13.10 27.91
CA PHE A 2 14.23 -11.89 28.23
C PHE A 2 15.58 -11.90 27.50
N ASN A 3 16.05 -10.70 27.13
CA ASN A 3 17.40 -10.37 26.65
C ASN A 3 17.67 -10.52 25.13
N PRO A 4 17.17 -9.60 24.27
CA PRO A 4 17.59 -9.55 22.87
C PRO A 4 19.06 -9.12 22.79
N VAL A 5 19.90 -9.96 22.20
CA VAL A 5 21.25 -9.59 21.78
C VAL A 5 21.12 -8.81 20.48
N TYR A 6 21.38 -7.50 20.52
CA TYR A 6 21.48 -6.66 19.32
C TYR A 6 22.77 -7.00 18.57
N GLY A 7 22.73 -8.08 17.80
CA GLY A 7 23.86 -8.64 17.06
C GLY A 7 23.91 -8.22 15.60
N PHE A 8 23.61 -6.97 15.25
CA PHE A 8 23.94 -6.43 13.93
C PHE A 8 24.25 -4.93 14.06
N THR A 9 25.53 -4.57 14.14
CA THR A 9 25.95 -3.25 13.67
C THR A 9 25.61 -3.19 12.19
N ARG A 10 24.76 -2.23 11.81
CA ARG A 10 24.52 -1.89 10.40
C ARG A 10 25.91 -1.75 9.78
N TYR A 11 26.27 -2.61 8.82
CA TYR A 11 27.40 -2.34 7.95
C TYR A 11 27.05 -1.00 7.29
N LEU A 12 27.63 0.09 7.80
CA LEU A 12 27.76 1.30 7.02
C LEU A 12 28.69 0.86 5.89
N GLY A 13 28.11 0.61 4.71
CA GLY A 13 28.88 0.31 3.52
C GLY A 13 29.98 1.35 3.39
N ASP A 14 31.17 0.91 2.96
CA ASP A 14 32.30 1.80 2.77
C ASP A 14 31.87 2.95 1.84
N PRO A 15 31.87 4.21 2.28
CA PRO A 15 31.48 5.36 1.47
C PRO A 15 32.42 5.59 0.27
N LEU A 16 33.52 4.83 0.17
CA LEU A 16 34.46 4.81 -0.95
C LEU A 16 34.14 3.74 -2.00
N VAL A 17 33.16 2.87 -1.78
CA VAL A 17 32.61 2.04 -2.86
C VAL A 17 31.89 3.01 -3.81
N PRO A 18 32.32 3.15 -5.07
CA PRO A 18 31.58 3.95 -6.04
C PRO A 18 30.13 3.46 -6.03
N GLY A 19 29.19 4.36 -5.78
CA GLY A 19 27.78 4.02 -5.97
C GLY A 19 27.59 3.52 -7.40
N ASP A 20 26.75 2.51 -7.60
CA ASP A 20 26.33 2.12 -8.94
C ASP A 20 25.63 3.32 -9.57
N ASP A 21 26.35 4.08 -10.40
CA ASP A 21 25.76 5.15 -11.20
C ASP A 21 24.91 4.47 -12.26
N THR A 22 23.61 4.46 -12.03
CA THR A 22 22.64 3.75 -12.87
C THR A 22 21.87 4.78 -13.67
N LYS A 23 22.07 4.78 -14.98
CA LYS A 23 21.31 5.67 -15.86
C LYS A 23 19.99 5.02 -16.29
N ASN A 24 18.88 5.74 -16.10
CA ASN A 24 17.59 5.34 -16.65
C ASN A 24 16.96 6.55 -17.35
N GLU A 25 16.49 6.38 -18.59
CA GLU A 25 15.90 7.44 -19.41
C GLU A 25 14.49 7.04 -19.85
N TRP A 26 13.49 7.85 -19.55
CA TRP A 26 12.09 7.55 -19.85
C TRP A 26 11.46 8.70 -20.64
N HIS A 27 10.86 8.37 -21.78
CA HIS A 27 10.12 9.29 -22.61
C HIS A 27 8.70 8.78 -22.78
N GLY A 28 7.70 9.63 -22.55
CA GLY A 28 6.31 9.20 -22.65
C GLY A 28 5.42 10.23 -23.32
N PHE A 29 4.49 9.73 -24.13
CA PHE A 29 3.41 10.50 -24.75
C PHE A 29 2.07 9.97 -24.25
N TYR A 30 1.12 10.85 -23.93
CA TYR A 30 -0.19 10.45 -23.44
C TYR A 30 -1.30 11.32 -24.04
N VAL A 31 -2.47 10.71 -24.16
CA VAL A 31 -3.72 11.38 -24.54
C VAL A 31 -4.84 10.87 -23.64
N GLN A 32 -5.71 11.77 -23.18
CA GLN A 32 -6.86 11.42 -22.37
C GLN A 32 -8.01 12.37 -22.69
N ASP A 33 -9.22 11.81 -22.79
CA ASP A 33 -10.46 12.55 -22.94
C ASP A 33 -11.48 12.12 -21.88
N GLN A 34 -12.26 13.09 -21.40
CA GLN A 34 -13.36 12.91 -20.45
C GLN A 34 -14.63 13.41 -21.10
N ILE A 35 -15.45 12.45 -21.54
CA ILE A 35 -16.59 12.69 -22.42
C ILE A 35 -17.86 12.58 -21.59
N ALA A 36 -18.59 13.67 -21.46
CA ALA A 36 -19.97 13.63 -21.00
C ALA A 36 -20.84 13.07 -22.14
N LEU A 37 -21.27 11.81 -22.03
CA LEU A 37 -22.13 11.16 -23.04
C LEU A 37 -23.56 11.70 -22.97
N TRP A 38 -24.06 11.86 -21.74
CA TRP A 38 -25.37 12.42 -21.39
C TRP A 38 -25.26 13.11 -20.02
N GLU A 39 -26.35 13.66 -19.48
CA GLU A 39 -26.36 14.34 -18.18
C GLU A 39 -25.87 13.47 -17.00
N GLN A 40 -26.05 12.15 -17.12
CA GLN A 40 -25.76 11.20 -16.04
C GLN A 40 -24.53 10.32 -16.30
N TRP A 41 -23.94 10.38 -17.50
CA TRP A 41 -22.90 9.43 -17.91
C TRP A 41 -21.63 10.15 -18.33
N GLN A 42 -20.51 9.73 -17.76
CA GLN A 42 -19.18 10.19 -18.09
C GLN A 42 -18.31 9.01 -18.51
N LEU A 43 -17.68 9.13 -19.66
CA LEU A 43 -16.73 8.16 -20.19
C LEU A 43 -15.33 8.77 -20.14
N LEU A 44 -14.37 8.05 -19.59
CA LEU A 44 -12.96 8.39 -19.63
C LEU A 44 -12.25 7.42 -20.56
N LEU A 45 -11.56 7.96 -21.56
CA LEU A 45 -10.67 7.20 -22.45
C LEU A 45 -9.28 7.80 -22.35
N GLY A 46 -8.29 6.98 -22.00
CA GLY A 46 -6.90 7.40 -21.86
C GLY A 46 -5.96 6.36 -22.43
N SER A 47 -4.82 6.82 -22.91
CA SER A 47 -3.71 5.94 -23.28
C SER A 47 -2.39 6.67 -23.12
N ARG A 48 -1.36 5.89 -22.81
CA ARG A 48 0.01 6.37 -22.72
C ARG A 48 0.95 5.40 -23.43
N PHE A 49 1.91 5.93 -24.15
CA PHE A 49 3.02 5.18 -24.73
C PHE A 49 4.30 5.66 -24.09
N ASP A 50 5.10 4.74 -23.56
CA ASP A 50 6.38 5.02 -22.93
C ASP A 50 7.49 4.25 -23.64
N HIS A 51 8.58 4.95 -23.93
CA HIS A 51 9.88 4.38 -24.27
C HIS A 51 10.80 4.54 -23.05
N ALA A 52 11.21 3.43 -22.46
CA ALA A 52 11.99 3.39 -21.23
C ALA A 52 13.30 2.62 -21.44
N GLU A 53 14.42 3.29 -21.19
CA GLU A 53 15.75 2.68 -21.20
C GLU A 53 16.29 2.59 -19.77
N PHE A 54 16.86 1.44 -19.43
CA PHE A 54 17.42 1.20 -18.11
C PHE A 54 18.74 0.46 -18.20
N GLU A 55 19.72 0.98 -17.46
CA GLU A 55 20.99 0.31 -17.20
C GLU A 55 20.81 -0.71 -16.07
N THR A 56 21.35 -1.91 -16.32
CA THR A 56 21.45 -2.98 -15.33
C THR A 56 22.88 -3.50 -15.30
N GLY A 57 23.25 -4.28 -14.29
CA GLY A 57 24.59 -4.88 -14.20
C GLY A 57 24.97 -5.79 -15.39
N GLY A 58 24.02 -6.13 -16.27
CA GLY A 58 24.24 -6.89 -17.50
C GLY A 58 24.19 -6.09 -18.81
N GLY A 59 23.97 -4.77 -18.77
CA GLY A 59 23.85 -3.89 -19.95
C GLY A 59 22.59 -3.02 -19.96
N TYR A 60 22.28 -2.45 -21.13
CA TYR A 60 21.13 -1.58 -21.36
C TYR A 60 19.95 -2.37 -21.96
N LYS A 61 18.74 -2.09 -21.49
CA LYS A 61 17.50 -2.56 -22.12
C LYS A 61 16.55 -1.39 -22.36
N GLY A 62 16.11 -1.24 -23.60
CA GLY A 62 15.00 -0.38 -23.98
C GLY A 62 13.70 -1.19 -24.03
N VAL A 63 12.61 -0.61 -23.57
CA VAL A 63 11.26 -1.19 -23.63
C VAL A 63 10.27 -0.14 -24.12
N ASP A 64 9.38 -0.57 -25.00
CA ASP A 64 8.26 0.22 -25.49
C ASP A 64 6.98 -0.37 -24.92
N GLU A 65 6.20 0.44 -24.21
CA GLU A 65 5.00 -0.04 -23.52
C GLU A 65 3.81 0.88 -23.74
N PHE A 66 2.65 0.27 -23.96
CA PHE A 66 1.39 0.95 -24.15
C PHE A 66 0.47 0.67 -22.95
N SER A 67 -0.03 1.72 -22.32
CA SER A 67 -0.84 1.68 -21.10
C SER A 67 -2.21 2.32 -21.36
N PRO A 68 -3.24 1.51 -21.69
CA PRO A 68 -4.62 1.98 -21.82
C PRO A 68 -5.29 2.24 -20.46
N ARG A 69 -6.27 3.13 -20.47
CA ARG A 69 -7.21 3.37 -19.37
C ARG A 69 -8.60 3.66 -19.90
N VAL A 70 -9.60 2.96 -19.38
CA VAL A 70 -11.01 3.17 -19.74
C VAL A 70 -11.81 3.22 -18.45
N GLY A 71 -12.67 4.23 -18.29
CA GLY A 71 -13.55 4.35 -17.13
C GLY A 71 -14.94 4.81 -17.52
N LEU A 72 -15.96 4.31 -16.84
CA LEU A 72 -17.35 4.71 -17.01
C LEU A 72 -17.92 5.11 -15.65
N LEU A 73 -18.53 6.27 -15.57
CA LEU A 73 -19.18 6.80 -14.38
C LEU A 73 -20.63 7.14 -14.70
N TYR A 74 -21.53 6.62 -13.87
CA TYR A 74 -22.96 6.85 -13.92
C TYR A 74 -23.45 7.53 -12.64
N HIS A 75 -24.16 8.65 -12.79
CA HIS A 75 -24.80 9.39 -11.72
C HIS A 75 -26.31 9.16 -11.73
N PRO A 76 -26.84 8.10 -11.09
CA PRO A 76 -28.28 7.88 -11.00
C PRO A 76 -29.01 9.03 -10.28
N VAL A 77 -28.33 9.66 -9.32
CA VAL A 77 -28.79 10.81 -8.53
C VAL A 77 -27.58 11.69 -8.20
N SER A 78 -27.80 12.95 -7.86
CA SER A 78 -26.73 13.95 -7.67
C SER A 78 -25.72 13.62 -6.58
N TRP A 79 -26.10 12.78 -5.60
CA TRP A 79 -25.25 12.42 -4.46
C TRP A 79 -24.57 11.05 -4.61
N LEU A 80 -24.84 10.30 -5.69
CA LEU A 80 -24.33 8.95 -5.89
C LEU A 80 -23.69 8.82 -7.27
N GLY A 81 -22.46 8.33 -7.31
CA GLY A 81 -21.77 7.87 -8.50
C GLY A 81 -21.52 6.37 -8.45
N ILE A 82 -21.77 5.68 -9.56
CA ILE A 82 -21.43 4.27 -9.78
C ILE A 82 -20.40 4.26 -10.88
N TYR A 83 -19.25 3.63 -10.67
CA TYR A 83 -18.20 3.59 -11.66
C TYR A 83 -17.67 2.18 -11.89
N ALA A 84 -17.10 1.99 -13.07
CA ALA A 84 -16.26 0.85 -13.37
C ALA A 84 -15.10 1.33 -14.25
N ASP A 85 -13.90 0.82 -14.02
CA ASP A 85 -12.74 1.15 -14.82
C ASP A 85 -11.76 -0.01 -14.99
N TYR A 86 -10.92 0.16 -16.00
CA TYR A 86 -9.83 -0.72 -16.36
C TYR A 86 -8.58 0.12 -16.61
N VAL A 87 -7.46 -0.32 -16.03
CA VAL A 87 -6.16 0.33 -16.17
C VAL A 87 -5.11 -0.75 -16.42
N GLU A 88 -4.24 -0.52 -17.40
CA GLU A 88 -2.99 -1.27 -17.55
C GLU A 88 -1.81 -0.31 -17.32
N THR A 89 -0.81 -0.78 -16.58
CA THR A 89 0.46 -0.10 -16.34
C THR A 89 1.61 -1.11 -16.38
N PHE A 90 2.84 -0.63 -16.39
CA PHE A 90 4.03 -1.47 -16.35
C PHE A 90 5.09 -0.89 -15.42
N ASN A 91 6.00 -1.75 -15.00
CA ASN A 91 7.21 -1.39 -14.28
C ASN A 91 8.42 -1.98 -15.00
N ALA A 92 9.23 -1.10 -15.61
CA ALA A 92 10.42 -1.49 -16.34
C ALA A 92 11.56 -2.02 -15.45
N VAL A 93 11.45 -1.86 -14.12
CA VAL A 93 12.54 -2.10 -13.16
C VAL A 93 12.65 -3.58 -12.76
N ASN A 94 12.59 -4.46 -13.74
CA ASN A 94 12.87 -5.87 -13.58
C ASN A 94 14.40 -6.09 -13.69
N ARG A 95 15.15 -5.65 -12.68
CA ARG A 95 16.64 -5.59 -12.69
C ARG A 95 17.35 -6.92 -12.49
N GLY A 96 16.65 -7.99 -12.13
CA GLY A 96 17.24 -9.33 -12.06
C GLY A 96 17.77 -9.82 -13.42
N THR A 97 18.72 -10.74 -13.41
CA THR A 97 19.25 -11.34 -14.65
C THR A 97 18.75 -12.78 -14.77
N THR A 98 18.27 -13.19 -15.94
CA THR A 98 17.89 -14.60 -16.16
C THR A 98 19.11 -15.52 -16.22
N VAL A 99 18.88 -16.85 -16.19
CA VAL A 99 19.95 -17.86 -16.34
C VAL A 99 20.72 -17.68 -17.65
N SER A 100 20.04 -17.25 -18.73
CA SER A 100 20.67 -16.98 -20.04
C SER A 100 21.46 -15.67 -20.10
N GLY A 101 21.45 -14.86 -19.03
CA GLY A 101 22.09 -13.54 -19.02
C GLY A 101 21.20 -12.41 -19.54
N ALA A 102 19.98 -12.69 -20.00
CA ALA A 102 19.06 -11.67 -20.49
C ALA A 102 18.42 -10.87 -19.36
N ILE A 103 18.16 -9.59 -19.63
CA ILE A 103 17.36 -8.71 -18.80
C ILE A 103 15.87 -9.00 -19.08
N PRO A 104 15.07 -9.37 -18.07
CA PRO A 104 13.64 -9.66 -18.19
C PRO A 104 12.78 -8.57 -18.80
N ASP A 105 11.66 -8.96 -19.39
CA ASP A 105 10.61 -8.01 -19.80
C ASP A 105 9.99 -7.31 -18.59
N PRO A 106 9.41 -6.11 -18.78
CA PRO A 106 8.77 -5.38 -17.70
C PRO A 106 7.68 -6.18 -16.99
N GLU A 107 7.51 -5.93 -15.70
CA GLU A 107 6.31 -6.33 -14.97
C GLU A 107 5.13 -5.55 -15.53
N LYS A 108 4.01 -6.21 -15.81
CA LYS A 108 2.77 -5.55 -16.22
C LYS A 108 1.73 -5.70 -15.12
N SER A 109 0.95 -4.65 -14.89
CA SER A 109 -0.16 -4.62 -13.92
C SER A 109 -1.44 -4.26 -14.65
N ASN A 110 -2.45 -5.12 -14.54
CA ASN A 110 -3.78 -4.90 -15.11
C ASN A 110 -4.79 -4.91 -13.97
N GLU A 111 -5.65 -3.90 -13.92
CA GLU A 111 -6.61 -3.68 -12.85
C GLU A 111 -8.01 -3.49 -13.42
N TYR A 112 -8.97 -4.16 -12.78
CA TYR A 112 -10.39 -3.90 -12.95
C TYR A 112 -10.96 -3.42 -11.62
N GLU A 113 -11.69 -2.31 -11.63
CA GLU A 113 -12.37 -1.78 -10.46
C GLU A 113 -13.84 -1.48 -10.77
N VAL A 114 -14.72 -1.77 -9.82
CA VAL A 114 -16.12 -1.34 -9.83
C VAL A 114 -16.48 -0.81 -8.46
N GLY A 115 -17.12 0.35 -8.40
CA GLY A 115 -17.40 0.97 -7.12
C GLY A 115 -18.54 1.97 -7.10
N LEU A 116 -18.85 2.36 -5.88
CA LEU A 116 -19.85 3.35 -5.51
C LEU A 116 -19.14 4.48 -4.78
N LYS A 117 -19.49 5.72 -5.09
CA LYS A 117 -19.05 6.92 -4.37
C LYS A 117 -20.27 7.76 -4.04
N GLY A 118 -20.44 8.11 -2.78
CA GLY A 118 -21.62 8.80 -2.29
C GLY A 118 -21.28 9.98 -1.38
N GLU A 119 -22.07 11.05 -1.50
CA GLU A 119 -22.04 12.20 -0.61
C GLU A 119 -23.30 12.23 0.26
N TRP A 120 -23.11 12.41 1.56
CA TRP A 120 -24.16 12.44 2.57
C TRP A 120 -24.05 13.72 3.40
N LEU A 121 -25.13 14.05 4.12
CA LEU A 121 -25.18 15.21 5.00
C LEU A 121 -24.88 16.54 4.28
N GLY A 122 -25.35 16.67 3.03
CA GLY A 122 -25.11 17.86 2.21
C GLY A 122 -23.65 18.03 1.79
N GLY A 123 -22.96 16.92 1.49
CA GLY A 123 -21.54 16.93 1.09
C GLY A 123 -20.56 16.93 2.25
N LYS A 124 -21.04 16.91 3.50
CA LYS A 124 -20.18 16.90 4.69
C LYS A 124 -19.54 15.53 4.96
N LEU A 125 -20.13 14.45 4.44
CA LEU A 125 -19.67 13.08 4.64
C LEU A 125 -19.58 12.36 3.30
N THR A 126 -18.40 11.87 2.94
CA THR A 126 -18.18 11.08 1.73
C THR A 126 -17.98 9.62 2.08
N ALA A 127 -18.60 8.72 1.32
CA ALA A 127 -18.43 7.28 1.46
C ALA A 127 -18.09 6.65 0.11
N SER A 128 -17.22 5.64 0.11
CA SER A 128 -16.95 4.81 -1.05
C SER A 128 -16.93 3.34 -0.71
N LEU A 129 -17.32 2.53 -1.68
CA LEU A 129 -17.23 1.08 -1.66
C LEU A 129 -16.70 0.66 -3.03
N ALA A 130 -15.57 -0.03 -3.08
CA ALA A 130 -14.99 -0.53 -4.31
C ALA A 130 -14.74 -2.03 -4.21
N TYR A 131 -14.92 -2.75 -5.32
CA TYR A 131 -14.36 -4.06 -5.54
C TYR A 131 -13.28 -3.93 -6.62
N PHE A 132 -12.11 -4.48 -6.35
CA PHE A 132 -10.97 -4.43 -7.25
C PHE A 132 -10.40 -5.83 -7.49
N GLU A 133 -9.80 -6.02 -8.67
CA GLU A 133 -8.91 -7.13 -8.97
C GLU A 133 -7.72 -6.60 -9.78
N LEU A 134 -6.53 -6.73 -9.20
CA LEU A 134 -5.26 -6.36 -9.80
C LEU A 134 -4.42 -7.62 -10.03
N THR A 135 -4.00 -7.83 -11.27
CA THR A 135 -3.11 -8.92 -11.66
C THR A 135 -1.80 -8.36 -12.18
N LYS A 136 -0.70 -8.83 -11.60
CA LYS A 136 0.67 -8.58 -12.05
C LYS A 136 1.22 -9.80 -12.78
N THR A 137 1.79 -9.57 -13.95
CA THR A 137 2.46 -10.60 -14.76
C THR A 137 3.93 -10.24 -14.97
N ASN A 138 4.75 -11.22 -15.33
CA ASN A 138 6.20 -11.08 -15.46
C ASN A 138 6.89 -10.70 -14.14
N VAL A 139 6.34 -11.16 -13.02
CA VAL A 139 6.95 -10.99 -11.69
C VAL A 139 8.22 -11.83 -11.63
N GLN A 140 9.31 -11.27 -11.11
CA GLN A 140 10.58 -11.96 -10.97
C GLN A 140 10.55 -12.92 -9.77
N THR A 141 10.85 -14.19 -10.01
CA THR A 141 11.09 -15.17 -8.95
C THR A 141 12.60 -15.44 -8.83
N PRO A 142 13.24 -15.20 -7.67
CA PRO A 142 14.63 -15.58 -7.44
C PRO A 142 14.83 -17.09 -7.59
N LEU A 143 15.95 -17.49 -8.20
CA LEU A 143 16.31 -18.90 -8.37
C LEU A 143 17.24 -19.40 -7.25
N PRO A 144 17.06 -20.64 -6.77
CA PRO A 144 17.95 -21.24 -5.78
C PRO A 144 19.30 -21.64 -6.41
N ALA A 145 20.21 -22.14 -5.57
CA ALA A 145 21.49 -22.70 -6.02
C ALA A 145 21.29 -23.80 -7.08
N PRO A 146 22.15 -23.87 -8.11
CA PRO A 146 23.39 -23.09 -8.30
C PRO A 146 23.21 -21.71 -8.93
N PHE A 147 21.98 -21.28 -9.24
CA PHE A 147 21.68 -20.02 -9.96
C PHE A 147 21.44 -18.83 -9.03
N ILE A 148 22.22 -18.74 -7.94
CA ILE A 148 22.13 -17.63 -6.98
C ILE A 148 22.29 -16.30 -7.74
N ASN A 149 21.42 -15.32 -7.44
CA ASN A 149 21.30 -14.02 -8.12
C ASN A 149 20.70 -14.05 -9.54
N LYS A 150 20.12 -15.18 -9.96
CA LYS A 150 19.32 -15.26 -11.19
C LYS A 150 17.83 -15.26 -10.88
N VAL A 151 17.02 -14.87 -11.86
CA VAL A 151 15.55 -14.82 -11.76
C VAL A 151 14.87 -15.58 -12.89
N ALA A 152 13.68 -16.13 -12.60
CA ALA A 152 12.71 -16.60 -13.58
C ALA A 152 11.57 -15.58 -13.71
N ILE A 153 10.98 -15.47 -14.91
CA ILE A 153 9.93 -14.50 -15.26
C ILE A 153 8.66 -15.24 -15.61
N THR A 154 8.21 -16.01 -14.64
CA THR A 154 6.99 -16.83 -14.76
C THR A 154 6.01 -16.53 -13.64
N GLY A 155 6.32 -15.52 -12.83
CA GLY A 155 5.51 -15.10 -11.71
C GLY A 155 4.26 -14.37 -12.19
N GLU A 156 3.11 -14.80 -11.71
CA GLU A 156 1.86 -14.06 -11.76
C GLU A 156 1.34 -13.92 -10.33
N GLN A 157 0.92 -12.70 -10.00
CA GLN A 157 0.48 -12.31 -8.66
C GLN A 157 -0.84 -11.58 -8.77
N ARG A 158 -1.86 -12.03 -8.04
CA ARG A 158 -3.18 -11.40 -8.00
C ARG A 158 -3.46 -10.85 -6.61
N SER A 159 -4.04 -9.65 -6.57
CA SER A 159 -4.69 -9.09 -5.38
C SER A 159 -6.11 -8.71 -5.75
N ARG A 160 -7.09 -9.12 -4.96
CA ARG A 160 -8.49 -8.74 -5.16
C ARG A 160 -9.17 -8.50 -3.83
N GLY A 161 -10.19 -7.67 -3.83
CA GLY A 161 -10.71 -7.25 -2.55
C GLY A 161 -11.88 -6.29 -2.61
N ILE A 162 -12.25 -5.87 -1.41
CA ILE A 162 -13.23 -4.81 -1.21
C ILE A 162 -12.58 -3.73 -0.35
N GLU A 163 -12.75 -2.48 -0.75
CA GLU A 163 -12.35 -1.32 0.04
C GLU A 163 -13.57 -0.48 0.39
N ILE A 164 -13.63 -0.04 1.65
CA ILE A 164 -14.66 0.84 2.17
C ILE A 164 -13.95 2.04 2.79
N ASP A 165 -14.34 3.25 2.38
CA ASP A 165 -13.89 4.48 3.01
C ASP A 165 -15.08 5.34 3.41
N LEU A 166 -14.93 5.99 4.56
CA LEU A 166 -15.88 6.94 5.09
C LEU A 166 -15.10 8.12 5.69
N ARG A 167 -15.37 9.34 5.22
CA ARG A 167 -14.64 10.52 5.68
C ARG A 167 -15.55 11.74 5.73
N GLY A 168 -15.49 12.50 6.82
CA GLY A 168 -16.13 13.80 6.91
C GLY A 168 -16.68 14.13 8.28
N GLN A 169 -17.68 15.02 8.31
CA GLN A 169 -18.36 15.51 9.49
C GLN A 169 -19.69 14.77 9.69
N LEU A 170 -19.83 14.09 10.83
CA LEU A 170 -21.09 13.50 11.27
C LEU A 170 -22.03 14.58 11.84
N THR A 171 -21.46 15.57 12.52
CA THR A 171 -22.12 16.78 13.01
C THR A 171 -21.14 17.96 12.89
N ASP A 172 -21.58 19.18 13.19
CA ASP A 172 -20.71 20.36 13.19
C ASP A 172 -19.55 20.27 14.22
N TYR A 173 -19.62 19.32 15.15
CA TYR A 173 -18.64 19.12 16.22
C TYR A 173 -17.93 17.76 16.15
N TRP A 174 -18.31 16.88 15.22
CA TRP A 174 -17.84 15.49 15.21
C TRP A 174 -17.36 15.09 13.82
N ASN A 175 -16.05 14.82 13.71
CA ASN A 175 -15.40 14.34 12.50
C ASN A 175 -15.09 12.84 12.61
N LEU A 176 -15.21 12.13 11.49
CA LEU A 176 -14.91 10.72 11.33
C LEU A 176 -14.05 10.48 10.08
N ILE A 177 -13.07 9.60 10.23
CA ILE A 177 -12.36 8.94 9.14
C ILE A 177 -12.41 7.46 9.48
N ALA A 178 -12.88 6.62 8.57
CA ALA A 178 -12.87 5.18 8.71
C ALA A 178 -12.52 4.55 7.37
N SER A 179 -11.70 3.50 7.43
CA SER A 179 -11.34 2.70 6.27
C SER A 179 -11.33 1.22 6.64
N TYR A 180 -11.71 0.38 5.70
CA TYR A 180 -11.62 -1.08 5.82
C TYR A 180 -11.28 -1.67 4.47
N ALA A 181 -10.34 -2.61 4.48
CA ALA A 181 -9.94 -3.38 3.31
C ALA A 181 -10.02 -4.87 3.62
N TYR A 182 -10.72 -5.59 2.75
CA TYR A 182 -10.58 -7.03 2.61
C TYR A 182 -9.68 -7.31 1.40
N THR A 183 -8.53 -7.94 1.59
CA THR A 183 -7.54 -8.16 0.51
C THR A 183 -7.10 -9.62 0.45
N ASP A 184 -7.53 -10.32 -0.60
CA ASP A 184 -7.12 -11.69 -0.92
C ASP A 184 -6.00 -11.66 -1.96
N THR A 185 -4.80 -12.03 -1.53
CA THR A 185 -3.60 -12.10 -2.38
C THR A 185 -3.21 -13.53 -2.69
N GLU A 186 -2.75 -13.78 -3.90
CA GLU A 186 -2.32 -15.10 -4.35
C GLU A 186 -1.22 -14.99 -5.39
N VAL A 187 -0.17 -15.80 -5.26
CA VAL A 187 0.72 -16.10 -6.37
C VAL A 187 0.00 -17.11 -7.26
N THR A 188 -0.52 -16.67 -8.40
CA THR A 188 -1.36 -17.51 -9.28
C THR A 188 -0.53 -18.35 -10.25
N LYS A 189 0.71 -17.95 -10.53
CA LYS A 189 1.69 -18.75 -11.29
C LYS A 189 3.08 -18.53 -10.72
N ASP A 190 3.80 -19.62 -10.52
CA ASP A 190 5.23 -19.62 -10.25
C ASP A 190 5.81 -20.93 -10.77
N SER A 191 6.83 -20.83 -11.63
CA SER A 191 7.47 -22.00 -12.24
C SER A 191 8.89 -22.23 -11.72
N ALA A 192 9.37 -21.40 -10.79
CA ALA A 192 10.67 -21.60 -10.18
C ALA A 192 10.56 -22.72 -9.12
N PRO A 193 11.18 -23.89 -9.33
CA PRO A 193 11.24 -24.91 -8.29
C PRO A 193 12.13 -24.38 -7.16
N LEU A 194 11.52 -24.09 -6.01
CA LEU A 194 12.25 -23.64 -4.82
C LEU A 194 12.92 -24.80 -4.05
N ASP A 195 12.89 -26.02 -4.61
CA ASP A 195 13.37 -27.22 -3.94
C ASP A 195 14.30 -28.08 -4.81
N THR A 196 15.61 -27.97 -4.57
CA THR A 196 16.62 -29.00 -4.94
C THR A 196 17.03 -29.87 -3.75
N VAL A 197 16.39 -29.73 -2.59
CA VAL A 197 16.63 -30.50 -1.37
C VAL A 197 15.31 -31.17 -0.94
N ILE A 198 15.04 -32.31 -1.59
CA ILE A 198 13.95 -33.28 -1.38
C ILE A 198 12.82 -33.20 -2.44
N GLY A 199 13.14 -33.60 -3.68
CA GLY A 199 12.22 -34.36 -4.54
C GLY A 199 10.86 -33.74 -4.90
N SER A 200 10.64 -32.44 -4.66
CA SER A 200 9.40 -31.77 -4.99
C SER A 200 9.41 -31.32 -6.45
N SER A 201 8.80 -32.11 -7.33
CA SER A 201 8.26 -31.58 -8.58
C SER A 201 7.08 -30.66 -8.24
N GLY A 202 7.31 -29.37 -7.96
CA GLY A 202 6.29 -28.49 -7.37
C GLY A 202 6.31 -27.07 -7.90
N SER A 203 5.11 -26.52 -8.09
CA SER A 203 4.72 -25.23 -8.69
C SER A 203 5.19 -23.96 -7.96
N GLY A 204 6.44 -23.92 -7.46
CA GLY A 204 6.97 -22.76 -6.72
C GLY A 204 6.06 -22.34 -5.57
N ASN A 205 5.85 -21.03 -5.41
CA ASN A 205 4.92 -20.44 -4.45
C ASN A 205 3.46 -20.36 -4.95
N THR A 206 3.07 -21.09 -6.00
CA THR A 206 1.70 -21.02 -6.52
C THR A 206 0.68 -21.39 -5.43
N GLY A 207 -0.33 -20.53 -5.23
CA GLY A 207 -1.35 -20.64 -4.18
C GLY A 207 -0.99 -19.95 -2.86
N HIS A 208 0.25 -19.46 -2.72
CA HIS A 208 0.70 -18.75 -1.52
C HIS A 208 0.19 -17.30 -1.48
N ARG A 209 -0.06 -16.81 -0.26
CA ARG A 209 -0.43 -15.41 0.00
C ARG A 209 0.81 -14.53 0.09
N PHE A 210 0.66 -13.26 -0.24
CA PHE A 210 1.76 -12.30 -0.08
C PHE A 210 2.11 -12.14 1.40
N SER A 211 3.41 -12.08 1.69
CA SER A 211 3.91 -11.72 3.03
C SER A 211 3.46 -10.31 3.41
N ASN A 212 3.24 -10.06 4.69
CA ASN A 212 2.82 -8.76 5.24
C ASN A 212 1.44 -8.23 4.79
N VAL A 213 0.66 -8.99 4.01
CA VAL A 213 -0.68 -8.56 3.59
C VAL A 213 -1.76 -9.26 4.43
N PRO A 214 -2.36 -8.58 5.43
CA PRO A 214 -3.49 -9.14 6.15
C PRO A 214 -4.72 -9.20 5.26
N ARG A 215 -5.55 -10.23 5.44
CA ARG A 215 -6.83 -10.32 4.72
C ARG A 215 -7.82 -9.25 5.14
N ASN A 216 -7.71 -8.78 6.37
CA ASN A 216 -8.57 -7.75 6.94
C ASN A 216 -7.68 -6.69 7.56
N ALA A 217 -7.79 -5.46 7.09
CA ALA A 217 -7.17 -4.30 7.71
C ALA A 217 -8.18 -3.17 7.78
N GLY A 218 -8.04 -2.30 8.77
CA GLY A 218 -8.93 -1.16 8.87
C GLY A 218 -8.46 -0.15 9.90
N SER A 219 -9.00 1.05 9.80
CA SER A 219 -8.79 2.10 10.76
C SER A 219 -10.07 2.88 10.99
N ILE A 220 -10.25 3.36 12.22
CA ILE A 220 -11.26 4.36 12.55
C ILE A 220 -10.54 5.43 13.34
N TRP A 221 -10.67 6.68 12.93
CA TRP A 221 -10.25 7.86 13.66
C TRP A 221 -11.42 8.82 13.80
N THR A 222 -11.68 9.24 15.02
CA THR A 222 -12.75 10.18 15.33
C THR A 222 -12.20 11.36 16.12
N THR A 223 -12.75 12.55 15.89
CA THR A 223 -12.42 13.76 16.67
C THR A 223 -13.69 14.51 17.02
N TYR A 224 -13.83 14.87 18.30
CA TYR A 224 -14.95 15.63 18.84
C TYR A 224 -14.49 17.00 19.35
N ASP A 225 -15.20 18.05 18.96
CA ASP A 225 -15.05 19.42 19.43
C ASP A 225 -16.01 19.69 20.59
N PHE A 226 -15.46 20.02 21.76
CA PHE A 226 -16.24 20.20 22.98
C PHE A 226 -16.87 21.60 23.12
N SER A 227 -16.77 22.46 22.09
CA SER A 227 -17.44 23.76 22.08
C SER A 227 -18.96 23.65 22.22
N ALA A 228 -19.59 22.59 21.69
CA ALA A 228 -21.00 22.28 21.91
C ALA A 228 -21.37 22.07 23.39
N LEU A 229 -20.38 21.70 24.22
CA LEU A 229 -20.52 21.44 25.66
C LEU A 229 -19.98 22.59 26.51
N GLY A 230 -19.71 23.75 25.91
CA GLY A 230 -19.23 24.94 26.61
C GLY A 230 -17.71 24.99 26.85
N ALA A 231 -16.95 24.01 26.38
CA ALA A 231 -15.48 24.01 26.47
C ALA A 231 -14.86 24.47 25.15
N GLN A 232 -14.90 25.78 24.89
CA GLN A 232 -14.42 26.33 23.61
C GLN A 232 -12.92 26.06 23.41
N GLY A 233 -12.57 25.66 22.18
CA GLY A 233 -11.19 25.38 21.79
C GLY A 233 -10.66 24.02 22.21
N LEU A 234 -11.40 23.25 23.03
CA LEU A 234 -11.04 21.89 23.43
C LEU A 234 -11.55 20.88 22.40
N SER A 235 -10.68 19.98 21.95
CA SER A 235 -11.04 18.82 21.12
C SER A 235 -10.31 17.58 21.61
N ALA A 236 -10.94 16.42 21.49
CA ALA A 236 -10.30 15.13 21.72
C ALA A 236 -10.53 14.21 20.52
N GLY A 237 -9.55 13.37 20.25
CA GLY A 237 -9.63 12.34 19.23
C GLY A 237 -9.18 11.00 19.76
N ALA A 238 -9.69 9.95 19.14
CA ALA A 238 -9.27 8.58 19.38
C ALA A 238 -9.33 7.82 18.06
N GLY A 239 -8.45 6.84 17.90
CA GLY A 239 -8.50 5.96 16.75
C GLY A 239 -8.02 4.57 17.03
N VAL A 240 -8.58 3.60 16.30
CA VAL A 240 -8.23 2.19 16.35
C VAL A 240 -7.69 1.79 15.00
N TYR A 241 -6.56 1.07 15.00
CA TYR A 241 -5.92 0.51 13.82
C TYR A 241 -5.86 -1.00 13.97
N LEU A 242 -6.33 -1.71 12.95
CA LEU A 242 -6.51 -3.15 12.96
C LEU A 242 -5.74 -3.77 11.79
N ALA A 243 -5.06 -4.87 12.06
CA ALA A 243 -4.55 -5.76 11.03
C ALA A 243 -4.80 -7.21 11.47
N GLY A 244 -5.37 -8.00 10.57
CA GLY A 244 -5.53 -9.44 10.77
C GLY A 244 -4.19 -10.17 10.78
N ASP A 245 -4.27 -11.48 10.96
CA ASP A 245 -3.13 -12.34 10.70
C ASP A 245 -2.63 -12.22 9.26
N ARG A 246 -1.34 -12.45 9.09
CA ARG A 246 -0.69 -12.39 7.79
C ARG A 246 0.55 -13.25 7.75
N ALA A 247 0.84 -13.76 6.56
CA ALA A 247 2.05 -14.50 6.30
C ALA A 247 3.30 -13.65 6.59
N GLY A 248 4.28 -14.24 7.25
CA GLY A 248 5.55 -13.58 7.52
C GLY A 248 6.54 -13.64 6.35
N ASN A 249 6.38 -14.60 5.44
CA ASN A 249 7.18 -14.78 4.23
C ASN A 249 6.34 -15.31 3.07
N ILE A 250 6.93 -15.33 1.87
CA ILE A 250 6.26 -15.78 0.64
C ILE A 250 6.02 -17.30 0.58
N ASP A 251 6.77 -18.08 1.37
CA ASP A 251 6.55 -19.54 1.49
C ASP A 251 5.38 -19.89 2.42
N ASN A 252 4.75 -18.88 3.04
CA ASN A 252 3.73 -19.06 4.07
C ASN A 252 4.17 -19.95 5.25
N SER A 253 5.47 -20.06 5.55
CA SER A 253 6.00 -21.00 6.55
C SER A 253 5.72 -20.58 7.99
N PHE A 254 5.43 -19.31 8.22
CA PHE A 254 4.98 -18.79 9.51
C PHE A 254 4.03 -17.61 9.35
N GLU A 255 3.24 -17.36 10.40
CA GLU A 255 2.21 -16.34 10.44
C GLU A 255 2.51 -15.31 11.53
N MET A 256 2.34 -14.04 11.21
CA MET A 256 2.35 -12.96 12.19
C MET A 256 0.95 -12.76 12.74
N PRO A 257 0.77 -12.78 14.08
CA PRO A 257 -0.54 -12.58 14.69
C PRO A 257 -1.13 -11.21 14.33
N GLY A 258 -2.46 -11.18 14.23
CA GLY A 258 -3.20 -9.92 14.12
C GLY A 258 -3.07 -9.04 15.36
N TYR A 259 -3.35 -7.75 15.21
CA TYR A 259 -3.29 -6.77 16.28
C TYR A 259 -4.36 -5.68 16.15
N ALA A 260 -4.63 -5.05 17.29
CA ALA A 260 -5.41 -3.83 17.41
C ALA A 260 -4.60 -2.80 18.21
N ARG A 261 -4.43 -1.60 17.66
CA ARG A 261 -3.73 -0.49 18.30
C ARG A 261 -4.70 0.66 18.53
N LEU A 262 -4.73 1.19 19.75
CA LEU A 262 -5.52 2.36 20.11
C LEU A 262 -4.61 3.58 20.24
N ASP A 263 -4.96 4.67 19.59
CA ASP A 263 -4.29 5.96 19.67
C ASP A 263 -5.27 7.02 20.18
N ALA A 264 -4.75 8.07 20.83
CA ALA A 264 -5.55 9.15 21.36
C ALA A 264 -4.88 10.52 21.17
N MET A 265 -5.69 11.57 21.13
CA MET A 265 -5.27 12.95 20.97
C MET A 265 -6.12 13.87 21.84
N LEU A 266 -5.48 14.88 22.44
CA LEU A 266 -6.13 16.01 23.08
C LEU A 266 -5.55 17.29 22.48
N LYS A 267 -6.41 18.24 22.11
CA LYS A 267 -6.02 19.51 21.52
C LYS A 267 -6.76 20.66 22.21
N TYR A 268 -6.06 21.74 22.50
CA TYR A 268 -6.62 22.98 23.00
C TYR A 268 -6.16 24.16 22.14
N GLN A 269 -7.11 24.99 21.72
CA GLN A 269 -6.86 26.18 20.91
C GLN A 269 -7.37 27.43 21.62
N HIS A 270 -6.50 28.43 21.73
CA HIS A 270 -6.81 29.68 22.42
C HIS A 270 -6.27 30.88 21.64
N LYS A 271 -7.05 31.96 21.55
CA LYS A 271 -6.62 33.20 20.92
C LYS A 271 -5.86 34.05 21.93
N ILE A 272 -4.70 34.57 21.56
CA ILE A 272 -3.87 35.48 22.36
C ILE A 272 -3.58 36.72 21.51
N GLY A 273 -4.37 37.78 21.71
CA GLY A 273 -4.30 38.97 20.86
C GLY A 273 -4.62 38.62 19.39
N PRO A 274 -3.75 38.98 18.41
CA PRO A 274 -3.93 38.58 17.01
C PRO A 274 -3.57 37.10 16.76
N SER A 275 -2.82 36.48 17.68
CA SER A 275 -2.25 35.15 17.46
C SER A 275 -3.17 34.03 17.93
N LYS A 276 -2.99 32.82 17.37
CA LYS A 276 -3.65 31.59 17.79
C LYS A 276 -2.63 30.62 18.39
N LEU A 277 -2.79 30.31 19.68
CA LEU A 277 -2.05 29.25 20.35
C LEU A 277 -2.79 27.92 20.16
N THR A 278 -2.07 26.89 19.75
CA THR A 278 -2.54 25.50 19.73
C THR A 278 -1.61 24.63 20.56
N LEU A 279 -2.16 23.94 21.55
CA LEU A 279 -1.51 22.91 22.33
C LEU A 279 -2.11 21.56 21.90
N GLN A 280 -1.27 20.58 21.60
CA GLN A 280 -1.75 19.24 21.27
C GLN A 280 -0.86 18.18 21.92
N PHE A 281 -1.50 17.17 22.48
CA PHE A 281 -0.87 16.00 23.07
C PHE A 281 -1.45 14.74 22.42
N ASN A 282 -0.57 13.87 21.93
CA ASN A 282 -0.94 12.61 21.31
C ASN A 282 -0.30 11.46 22.10
N VAL A 283 -1.04 10.36 22.19
CA VAL A 283 -0.56 9.08 22.70
C VAL A 283 -0.81 8.03 21.63
N GLU A 284 0.26 7.56 21.01
CA GLU A 284 0.21 6.42 20.10
C GLU A 284 0.39 5.13 20.89
N ASN A 285 -0.33 4.08 20.51
CA ASN A 285 -0.35 2.81 21.22
C ASN A 285 -0.69 2.99 22.72
N LEU A 286 -1.80 3.67 23.00
CA LEU A 286 -2.30 4.03 24.33
C LEU A 286 -2.40 2.83 25.29
N LEU A 287 -2.65 1.63 24.76
CA LEU A 287 -2.73 0.40 25.56
C LEU A 287 -1.39 -0.33 25.72
N ASP A 288 -0.30 0.20 25.15
CA ASP A 288 1.03 -0.42 25.10
C ASP A 288 0.99 -1.87 24.60
N LYS A 289 0.27 -2.08 23.49
CA LYS A 289 0.18 -3.38 22.84
C LYS A 289 1.54 -3.74 22.26
N GLU A 290 2.06 -4.90 22.62
CA GLU A 290 3.15 -5.55 21.90
C GLU A 290 2.59 -6.27 20.67
N TYR A 291 3.15 -5.99 19.49
CA TYR A 291 2.76 -6.57 18.21
C TYR A 291 3.93 -6.62 17.23
N LEU A 292 3.81 -7.44 16.19
CA LEU A 292 4.75 -7.46 15.06
C LEU A 292 4.21 -6.55 13.96
N ALA A 293 4.99 -5.55 13.54
CA ALA A 293 4.57 -4.57 12.53
C ALA A 293 4.82 -5.08 11.10
N ALA A 294 5.96 -5.73 10.87
CA ALA A 294 6.32 -6.27 9.56
C ALA A 294 7.29 -7.45 9.72
N SER A 295 7.48 -8.19 8.64
CA SER A 295 8.59 -9.10 8.46
C SER A 295 9.40 -8.73 7.22
N ASN A 296 10.70 -9.01 7.28
CA ASN A 296 11.61 -8.74 6.18
C ASN A 296 11.40 -9.66 4.98
N GLY A 297 10.52 -10.69 5.05
CA GLY A 297 9.73 -11.31 3.97
C GLY A 297 10.39 -11.84 2.66
N PHE A 298 11.60 -11.40 2.33
CA PHE A 298 12.27 -11.54 1.03
C PHE A 298 13.18 -12.76 0.94
N ALA A 299 13.50 -13.42 2.06
CA ALA A 299 14.32 -14.63 2.08
C ALA A 299 13.65 -15.72 2.90
N SER A 300 13.29 -16.83 2.23
CA SER A 300 12.73 -18.07 2.77
C SER A 300 13.41 -18.59 4.05
N PHE A 301 14.68 -18.25 4.27
CA PHE A 301 15.50 -18.74 5.37
C PHE A 301 15.67 -17.76 6.53
N ILE A 302 15.08 -16.57 6.47
CA ILE A 302 15.28 -15.50 7.46
C ILE A 302 13.94 -15.04 8.05
N HIS A 303 13.62 -15.52 9.25
CA HIS A 303 12.47 -15.09 10.05
C HIS A 303 12.76 -13.77 10.79
N GLN A 304 13.10 -12.71 10.05
CA GLN A 304 13.30 -11.39 10.64
C GLN A 304 11.96 -10.67 10.75
N THR A 305 11.49 -10.45 11.98
CA THR A 305 10.29 -9.67 12.27
C THR A 305 10.65 -8.35 12.93
N MET A 306 9.91 -7.29 12.61
CA MET A 306 10.05 -5.97 13.20
C MET A 306 8.96 -5.78 14.26
N PRO A 307 9.33 -5.54 15.54
CA PRO A 307 8.36 -5.20 16.56
C PRO A 307 7.70 -3.86 16.22
N GLY A 308 6.43 -3.71 16.58
CA GLY A 308 5.71 -2.45 16.50
C GLY A 308 6.23 -1.42 17.48
N THR A 309 5.94 -0.15 17.19
CA THR A 309 6.34 0.96 18.06
C THR A 309 5.67 0.82 19.43
N PRO A 310 6.42 0.91 20.53
CA PRO A 310 5.85 0.93 21.88
C PRO A 310 5.04 2.21 22.11
N ARG A 311 4.36 2.30 23.25
CA ARG A 311 3.62 3.51 23.61
C ARG A 311 4.49 4.77 23.48
N THR A 312 4.01 5.71 22.68
CA THR A 312 4.75 6.94 22.34
C THR A 312 3.91 8.16 22.68
N TYR A 313 4.56 9.15 23.31
CA TYR A 313 3.93 10.41 23.72
C TYR A 313 4.50 11.56 22.89
N LEU A 314 3.64 12.35 22.27
CA LEU A 314 4.05 13.51 21.47
C LEU A 314 3.28 14.76 21.89
N GLY A 315 4.01 15.75 22.41
CA GLY A 315 3.50 17.09 22.68
C GLY A 315 3.91 18.07 21.59
N SER A 316 3.01 18.97 21.20
CA SER A 316 3.32 20.06 20.29
C SER A 316 2.68 21.37 20.75
N VAL A 317 3.38 22.47 20.47
CA VAL A 317 2.94 23.84 20.70
C VAL A 317 3.10 24.59 19.39
N LYS A 318 2.04 25.24 18.93
CA LYS A 318 2.04 26.05 17.71
C LYS A 318 1.46 27.43 17.99
N LEU A 319 2.17 28.47 17.56
CA LEU A 319 1.70 29.85 17.60
C LEU A 319 1.61 30.38 16.16
N GLU A 320 0.42 30.79 15.75
CA GLU A 320 0.14 31.34 14.41
C GLU A 320 -0.18 32.83 14.54
N PHE A 321 0.40 33.68 13.68
CA PHE A 321 0.26 35.15 13.69
C PHE A 321 -0.66 35.64 12.57
#